data_AF-A0A504JI93-F1
#
_entry.id   AF-A0A504JI93-F1
#
_cell.length_a   1.000
_cell.length_b   1.000
_cell.length_c   1.000
_cell.angle_alpha   90.00
_cell.angle_beta   90.00
_cell.angle_gamma   90.00
#
_symmetry.space_group_name_H-M   'P 1'
#
loop_
_entity.id
_entity.type
_entity.pdbx_description
1 polymer ?
#
loop_
_entity_poly.entity_id
_entity_poly.type
_entity_poly.pdbx_seq_one_letter_code
_entity_poly.pdbx_strand_id
1 'polypeptide(L)'
;MKNIYFFIAFIFIISSTYSQEKDSLDIIEIPESYANRLGKPLLVKKDSLYVFRTPHVYLVNRKSYEALRNFYKAVGKKNDMTNALLENYTATLQRNIELEVELKANLDKNDSLDTAIYQKTETTLVNTQKALDHTITNLEKATNSLDLIEKSVKKQQRKSIFEKILIGIGGVGVGVLVGASL
;
A
#
# COMPACT_ATOMS: atom_id res chain seq x y z
N MET A 1 54.58 -35.31 -33.44
CA MET A 1 53.39 -34.91 -34.22
C MET A 1 52.12 -35.66 -33.82
N LYS A 2 52.13 -36.99 -33.68
CA LYS A 2 50.96 -37.80 -33.28
C LYS A 2 50.27 -37.33 -31.97
N ASN A 3 51.06 -36.94 -30.97
CA ASN A 3 50.53 -36.48 -29.67
C ASN A 3 49.87 -35.09 -29.74
N ILE A 4 50.27 -34.24 -30.70
CA ILE A 4 49.68 -32.90 -30.89
C ILE A 4 48.29 -33.02 -31.50
N TYR A 5 48.12 -33.91 -32.49
CA TYR A 5 46.80 -34.20 -33.06
C TYR A 5 45.84 -34.79 -32.04
N PHE A 6 46.33 -35.63 -31.13
CA PHE A 6 45.53 -36.20 -30.05
C PHE A 6 45.09 -35.12 -29.05
N PHE A 7 45.96 -34.16 -28.74
CA PHE A 7 45.65 -33.05 -27.84
C PHE A 7 44.63 -32.07 -28.45
N ILE A 8 44.76 -31.77 -29.75
CA ILE A 8 43.80 -30.93 -30.48
C ILE A 8 42.43 -31.61 -30.58
N ALA A 9 42.40 -32.92 -30.84
CA ALA A 9 41.15 -33.69 -30.85
C ALA A 9 40.47 -33.70 -29.47
N PHE A 10 41.26 -33.81 -28.39
CA PHE A 10 40.74 -33.77 -27.02
C PHE A 10 40.14 -32.41 -26.68
N ILE A 11 40.78 -31.30 -27.09
CA ILE A 11 40.24 -29.94 -26.90
C ILE A 11 38.91 -29.76 -27.64
N PHE A 12 38.77 -30.30 -28.86
CA PHE A 12 37.53 -30.21 -29.64
C PHE A 12 36.35 -30.97 -29.01
N ILE A 13 36.64 -32.08 -28.33
CA ILE A 13 35.62 -32.88 -27.63
C ILE A 13 35.16 -32.16 -26.36
N ILE A 14 36.07 -31.50 -25.63
CA ILE A 14 35.71 -30.74 -24.42
C ILE A 14 34.93 -29.47 -24.79
N SER A 15 35.30 -28.75 -25.85
CA SER A 15 34.60 -27.52 -26.25
C SER A 15 33.16 -27.76 -26.75
N SER A 16 32.84 -28.96 -27.23
CA SER A 16 31.47 -29.34 -27.59
C SER A 16 30.61 -29.76 -26.39
N THR A 17 31.19 -29.90 -25.19
CA THR A 17 30.43 -30.12 -23.94
C THR A 17 30.07 -28.84 -23.18
N TYR A 18 30.62 -27.68 -23.55
CA TYR A 18 30.42 -26.41 -22.82
C TYR A 18 29.57 -25.36 -23.56
N SER A 19 28.85 -25.73 -24.63
CA SER A 19 27.88 -24.83 -25.28
C SER A 19 26.49 -25.44 -25.28
N GLN A 20 25.91 -25.53 -24.09
CA GLN A 20 24.46 -25.52 -23.90
C GLN A 20 24.14 -24.65 -22.69
N GLU A 21 24.49 -23.36 -22.80
CA GLU A 21 23.78 -22.35 -22.04
C GLU A 21 22.40 -22.21 -22.70
N LYS A 22 21.49 -23.12 -22.32
CA LYS A 22 20.07 -22.94 -22.59
C LYS A 22 19.59 -21.86 -21.63
N ASP A 23 19.90 -20.61 -21.95
CA ASP A 23 19.19 -19.46 -21.41
C ASP A 23 17.82 -19.36 -22.10
N SER A 24 17.10 -20.47 -22.07
CA SER A 24 15.71 -20.53 -22.45
C SER A 24 14.96 -20.51 -21.13
N LEU A 25 14.31 -19.38 -20.82
CA LEU A 25 12.92 -19.51 -20.37
C LEU A 25 12.33 -20.65 -21.20
N ASP A 26 11.85 -21.72 -20.59
CA ASP A 26 11.25 -22.86 -21.29
C ASP A 26 10.00 -22.33 -22.04
N ILE A 27 10.22 -21.72 -23.20
CA ILE A 27 9.20 -21.14 -24.05
C ILE A 27 8.53 -22.32 -24.72
N ILE A 28 7.31 -22.60 -24.28
CA ILE A 28 6.53 -23.69 -24.85
C ILE A 28 5.84 -23.15 -26.09
N GLU A 29 6.29 -23.62 -27.25
CA GLU A 29 5.70 -23.24 -28.52
C GLU A 29 4.46 -24.10 -28.83
N ILE A 30 3.35 -23.44 -29.13
CA ILE A 30 2.13 -24.08 -29.60
C ILE A 30 2.10 -24.01 -31.14
N PRO A 31 2.21 -25.17 -31.83
CA PRO A 31 2.27 -25.20 -33.29
C PRO A 31 0.93 -24.83 -33.92
N GLU A 32 0.96 -24.40 -35.18
CA GLU A 32 -0.25 -24.07 -35.96
C GLU A 32 -1.25 -25.23 -36.03
N SER A 33 -0.75 -26.47 -36.06
CA SER A 33 -1.55 -27.69 -36.08
C SER A 33 -2.46 -27.85 -34.85
N TYR A 34 -2.20 -27.10 -33.77
CA TYR A 34 -3.03 -27.13 -32.57
C TYR A 34 -4.46 -26.62 -32.83
N ALA A 35 -4.65 -25.70 -33.77
CA ALA A 35 -5.97 -25.17 -34.11
C ALA A 35 -6.94 -26.26 -34.62
N ASN A 36 -6.40 -27.31 -35.26
CA ASN A 36 -7.17 -28.42 -35.80
C ASN A 36 -7.10 -29.68 -34.93
N ARG A 37 -6.53 -29.57 -33.72
CA ARG A 37 -6.34 -30.73 -32.84
C ARG A 37 -7.68 -31.16 -32.24
N LEU A 38 -8.14 -32.35 -32.62
CA LEU A 38 -9.25 -33.02 -31.97
C LEU A 38 -8.74 -33.76 -30.71
N GLY A 39 -9.31 -33.47 -29.55
CA GLY A 39 -9.00 -34.21 -28.32
C GLY A 39 -8.98 -33.38 -27.05
N LYS A 40 -8.21 -33.84 -26.06
CA LYS A 40 -8.06 -33.13 -24.78
C LYS A 40 -7.18 -31.87 -24.99
N PRO A 41 -7.57 -30.71 -24.43
CA PRO A 41 -6.75 -29.52 -24.41
C PRO A 41 -5.39 -29.77 -23.75
N LEU A 42 -4.38 -28.99 -24.15
CA LEU A 42 -3.09 -28.99 -23.48
C LEU A 42 -3.22 -28.38 -22.08
N LEU A 43 -2.62 -29.03 -21.08
CA LEU A 43 -2.53 -28.46 -19.73
C LEU A 43 -1.39 -27.46 -19.68
N VAL A 44 -1.75 -26.21 -19.41
CA VAL A 44 -0.83 -25.08 -19.26
C VAL A 44 -0.23 -25.10 -17.85
N LYS A 45 1.08 -24.89 -17.73
CA LYS A 45 1.78 -24.76 -16.45
C LYS A 45 1.73 -23.30 -15.98
N LYS A 46 1.66 -23.11 -14.66
CA LYS A 46 1.78 -21.79 -14.05
C LYS A 46 3.21 -21.27 -14.26
N ASP A 47 3.36 -19.96 -14.43
CA ASP A 47 4.65 -19.27 -14.53
C ASP A 47 5.52 -19.78 -15.70
N SER A 48 4.89 -20.10 -16.83
CA SER A 48 5.56 -20.55 -18.06
C SER A 48 5.22 -19.62 -19.23
N LEU A 49 6.20 -19.37 -20.11
CA LEU A 49 6.03 -18.51 -21.28
C LEU A 49 5.58 -19.36 -22.48
N TYR A 50 4.53 -18.93 -23.17
CA TYR A 50 3.98 -19.63 -24.33
C TYR A 50 4.05 -18.75 -25.57
N VAL A 51 4.51 -19.33 -26.69
CA VAL A 51 4.48 -18.68 -28.00
C VAL A 51 3.46 -19.41 -28.86
N PHE A 52 2.42 -18.69 -29.28
CA PHE A 52 1.35 -19.24 -30.10
C PHE A 52 1.62 -18.92 -31.56
N ARG A 53 1.84 -19.96 -32.39
CA ARG A 53 1.95 -19.78 -33.85
C ARG A 53 0.60 -19.72 -34.55
N THR A 54 -0.51 -19.87 -33.83
CA THR A 54 -1.87 -19.75 -34.35
C THR A 54 -2.67 -18.70 -33.58
N PRO A 55 -3.53 -17.91 -34.24
CA PRO A 55 -4.41 -16.95 -33.57
C PRO A 55 -5.58 -17.61 -32.82
N HIS A 56 -5.86 -18.89 -33.06
CA HIS A 56 -7.03 -19.59 -32.52
C HIS A 56 -6.71 -20.38 -31.25
N VAL A 57 -6.25 -19.68 -30.21
CA VAL A 57 -5.97 -20.30 -28.91
C VAL A 57 -6.91 -19.75 -27.85
N TYR A 58 -7.63 -20.66 -27.20
CA TYR A 58 -8.54 -20.34 -26.10
C TYR A 58 -8.06 -20.98 -24.82
N LEU A 59 -8.07 -20.22 -23.74
CA LEU A 59 -7.78 -20.70 -22.40
C LEU A 59 -9.09 -21.07 -21.72
N VAL A 60 -9.13 -22.25 -21.10
CA VAL A 60 -10.28 -22.72 -20.34
C VAL A 60 -9.83 -23.22 -18.98
N ASN A 61 -10.60 -22.89 -17.95
CA ASN A 61 -10.37 -23.43 -16.62
C ASN A 61 -10.56 -24.96 -16.63
N ARG A 62 -9.62 -25.69 -16.00
CA ARG A 62 -9.66 -27.15 -15.93
C ARG A 62 -10.98 -27.68 -15.33
N LYS A 63 -11.47 -27.09 -14.24
CA LYS A 63 -12.71 -27.53 -13.58
C LYS A 63 -13.91 -27.33 -14.50
N SER A 64 -13.98 -26.18 -15.17
CA SER A 64 -15.06 -25.87 -16.11
C SER A 64 -15.06 -26.82 -17.31
N TYR A 65 -13.87 -27.13 -17.86
CA TYR A 65 -13.73 -28.11 -18.94
C TYR A 65 -14.18 -29.51 -18.51
N GLU A 66 -13.76 -29.98 -17.32
CA GLU A 66 -14.15 -31.29 -16.82
C GLU A 66 -15.65 -31.39 -16.55
N ALA A 67 -16.26 -30.34 -15.97
CA ALA A 67 -17.70 -30.27 -15.75
C ALA A 67 -18.47 -30.33 -17.08
N LEU A 68 -18.08 -29.51 -18.06
CA LEU A 68 -18.70 -29.46 -19.38
C LEU A 68 -18.55 -30.81 -20.12
N ARG A 69 -17.35 -31.41 -20.06
CA ARG A 69 -17.08 -32.73 -20.65
C ARG A 69 -17.93 -33.83 -20.02
N ASN A 70 -18.04 -33.85 -18.69
CA ASN A 70 -18.84 -34.86 -17.98
C ASN A 70 -20.32 -34.69 -18.30
N PHE A 71 -20.78 -33.44 -18.40
CA PHE A 71 -22.14 -33.12 -18.81
C PHE A 71 -22.41 -33.57 -20.25
N TYR A 72 -21.59 -33.20 -21.24
CA TYR A 72 -21.77 -33.67 -22.63
C TYR A 72 -21.76 -35.20 -22.75
N LYS A 73 -20.94 -35.88 -21.96
CA LYS A 73 -20.96 -37.35 -21.88
C LYS A 73 -22.27 -37.89 -21.31
N ALA A 74 -22.84 -37.23 -20.31
CA ALA A 74 -24.13 -37.59 -19.73
C ALA A 74 -25.30 -37.29 -20.67
N VAL A 75 -25.19 -36.22 -21.47
CA VAL A 75 -26.22 -35.72 -22.39
C VAL A 75 -26.18 -36.39 -23.77
N GLY A 76 -25.22 -37.28 -24.02
CA GLY A 76 -25.17 -38.14 -25.22
C GLY A 76 -26.43 -39.00 -25.47
N LYS A 77 -27.43 -38.97 -24.57
CA LYS A 77 -28.80 -39.46 -24.76
C LYS A 77 -29.79 -38.28 -24.77
N LYS A 78 -30.04 -37.76 -25.98
CA LYS A 78 -30.98 -36.70 -26.42
C LYS A 78 -32.08 -36.22 -25.45
N ASN A 79 -32.18 -34.88 -25.30
CA ASN A 79 -33.45 -34.12 -25.31
C ASN A 79 -33.20 -32.61 -25.50
N ASP A 80 -34.08 -31.88 -26.22
CA ASP A 80 -33.97 -30.42 -26.43
C ASP A 80 -34.00 -29.62 -25.12
N MET A 81 -34.76 -30.12 -24.12
CA MET A 81 -34.79 -29.60 -22.75
C MET A 81 -33.38 -29.55 -22.12
N THR A 82 -32.52 -30.50 -22.44
CA THR A 82 -31.18 -30.60 -21.86
C THR A 82 -30.20 -29.59 -22.47
N ASN A 83 -30.41 -29.22 -23.74
CA ASN A 83 -29.67 -28.14 -24.38
C ASN A 83 -30.09 -26.76 -23.82
N ALA A 84 -31.39 -26.55 -23.61
CA ALA A 84 -31.88 -25.33 -22.94
C ALA A 84 -31.37 -25.21 -21.50
N LEU A 85 -31.29 -26.31 -20.76
CA LEU A 85 -30.68 -26.34 -19.43
C LEU A 85 -29.18 -26.03 -19.49
N LEU A 86 -28.48 -26.52 -20.50
CA LEU A 86 -27.06 -26.23 -20.71
C LEU A 86 -26.82 -24.74 -21.01
N GLU A 87 -27.62 -24.17 -21.89
CA GLU A 87 -27.53 -22.75 -22.25
C GLU A 87 -27.80 -21.88 -21.02
N ASN A 88 -28.86 -22.17 -20.25
CA ASN A 88 -29.16 -21.48 -19.00
C ASN A 88 -28.06 -21.63 -17.95
N TYR A 89 -27.50 -22.83 -17.77
CA TYR A 89 -26.41 -23.06 -16.83
C TYR A 89 -25.14 -22.30 -17.24
N THR A 90 -24.81 -22.30 -18.54
CA THR A 90 -23.65 -21.58 -19.08
C THR A 90 -23.83 -20.07 -18.95
N ALA A 91 -25.01 -19.54 -19.26
CA ALA A 91 -25.35 -18.14 -19.08
C ALA A 91 -25.29 -17.72 -17.60
N THR A 92 -25.78 -18.58 -16.69
CA THR A 92 -25.70 -18.34 -15.24
C THR A 92 -24.27 -18.35 -14.74
N LEU A 93 -23.45 -19.30 -15.19
CA LEU A 93 -22.03 -19.34 -14.86
C LEU A 93 -21.30 -18.09 -15.33
N GLN A 94 -21.59 -17.64 -16.56
CA GLN A 94 -20.97 -16.44 -17.12
C GLN A 94 -21.34 -15.19 -16.31
N ARG A 95 -22.62 -15.05 -15.96
CA ARG A 95 -23.09 -13.98 -15.07
C ARG A 95 -22.39 -14.01 -13.70
N ASN A 96 -22.20 -15.19 -13.12
CA ASN A 96 -21.52 -15.32 -11.83
C ASN A 96 -20.04 -14.93 -11.92
N ILE A 97 -19.35 -15.28 -13.01
CA ILE A 97 -17.97 -14.86 -13.26
C ILE A 97 -17.88 -13.33 -13.38
N GLU A 98 -18.79 -12.71 -14.11
CA GLU A 98 -18.86 -11.25 -14.24
C GLU A 98 -19.05 -10.57 -12.88
N LEU A 99 -19.97 -11.09 -12.06
CA LEU A 99 -20.19 -10.60 -10.69
C LEU A 99 -18.97 -10.80 -9.78
N GLU A 100 -18.25 -11.91 -9.92
CA GLU A 100 -17.01 -12.15 -9.16
C GLU A 100 -15.91 -11.16 -9.56
N VAL A 101 -15.77 -10.87 -10.86
CA VAL A 101 -14.83 -9.87 -11.37
C VAL A 101 -15.19 -8.48 -10.87
N GLU A 102 -16.46 -8.11 -10.91
CA GLU A 102 -16.95 -6.82 -10.39
C GLU A 102 -16.74 -6.70 -8.88
N LEU A 103 -17.04 -7.75 -8.12
CA LEU A 103 -16.82 -7.80 -6.68
C LEU A 103 -15.33 -7.62 -6.36
N LYS A 104 -14.45 -8.31 -7.08
CA LYS A 104 -13.00 -8.18 -6.90
C LYS A 104 -12.51 -6.76 -7.22
N ALA A 105 -12.98 -6.17 -8.32
CA ALA A 105 -12.65 -4.80 -8.68
C ALA A 105 -13.14 -3.79 -7.62
N ASN A 106 -14.32 -4.02 -7.04
CA ASN A 106 -14.85 -3.20 -5.94
C ASN A 106 -14.05 -3.38 -4.64
N LEU A 107 -13.61 -4.59 -4.32
CA LEU A 107 -12.74 -4.85 -3.17
C LEU A 107 -11.38 -4.17 -3.35
N ASP A 108 -10.74 -4.31 -4.51
CA ASP A 108 -9.46 -3.65 -4.80
C ASP A 108 -9.59 -2.11 -4.69
N LYS A 109 -10.71 -1.55 -5.15
CA LYS A 109 -11.03 -0.13 -4.99
C LYS A 109 -11.23 0.25 -3.53
N ASN A 110 -11.94 -0.57 -2.75
CA ASN A 110 -12.19 -0.31 -1.34
C ASN A 110 -10.91 -0.39 -0.50
N ASP A 111 -10.04 -1.37 -0.74
CA ASP A 111 -8.75 -1.52 -0.06
C ASP A 111 -7.84 -0.29 -0.29
N SER A 112 -7.87 0.28 -1.51
CA SER A 112 -7.14 1.52 -1.82
C SER A 112 -7.72 2.73 -1.07
N LEU A 113 -9.03 2.74 -0.86
CA LEU A 113 -9.75 3.82 -0.19
C LEU A 113 -9.52 3.76 1.33
N ASP A 114 -9.50 2.56 1.91
CA ASP A 114 -9.15 2.32 3.31
C ASP A 114 -7.72 2.77 3.62
N THR A 115 -6.77 2.45 2.73
CA THR A 115 -5.37 2.91 2.86
C THR A 115 -5.28 4.43 2.89
N ALA A 116 -6.02 5.13 2.02
CA ALA A 116 -6.06 6.59 1.98
C ALA A 116 -6.71 7.18 3.25
N ILE A 117 -7.76 6.54 3.78
CA ILE A 117 -8.40 6.95 5.04
C ILE A 117 -7.44 6.76 6.22
N TYR A 118 -6.70 5.66 6.30
CA TYR A 118 -5.71 5.44 7.35
C TYR A 118 -4.61 6.50 7.33
N GLN A 119 -4.04 6.81 6.16
CA GLN A 119 -3.02 7.87 6.03
C GLN A 119 -3.54 9.26 6.42
N LYS A 120 -4.77 9.59 6.01
CA LYS A 120 -5.41 10.86 6.38
C LYS A 120 -5.69 10.93 7.87
N THR A 121 -6.11 9.82 8.47
CA THR A 121 -6.38 9.72 9.91
C THR A 121 -5.10 9.87 10.71
N GLU A 122 -4.01 9.19 10.32
CA GLU A 122 -2.69 9.33 10.93
C GLU A 122 -2.19 10.78 10.85
N THR A 123 -2.28 11.41 9.68
CA THR A 123 -1.88 12.82 9.48
C THR A 123 -2.71 13.76 10.37
N THR A 124 -4.02 13.52 10.48
CA THR A 124 -4.91 14.32 11.33
C THR A 124 -4.56 14.13 12.81
N LEU A 125 -4.24 12.91 13.23
CA LEU A 125 -3.83 12.60 14.60
C LEU A 125 -2.53 13.31 14.96
N VAL A 126 -1.52 13.27 14.08
CA VAL A 126 -0.24 13.96 14.26
C VAL A 126 -0.42 15.47 14.35
N ASN A 127 -1.24 16.05 13.47
CA ASN A 127 -1.52 17.49 13.51
C ASN A 127 -2.25 17.90 14.79
N THR A 128 -3.18 17.07 15.26
CA THR A 128 -3.90 17.31 16.53
C THR A 128 -2.95 17.22 17.72
N GLN A 129 -2.06 16.23 17.74
CA GLN A 129 -1.03 16.10 18.77
C GLN A 129 -0.12 17.33 18.82
N LYS A 130 0.37 17.80 17.66
CA LYS A 130 1.17 19.04 17.58
C LYS A 130 0.41 20.26 18.09
N ALA A 131 -0.88 20.39 17.77
CA ALA A 131 -1.70 21.50 18.26
C ALA A 131 -1.88 21.45 19.79
N LEU A 132 -2.04 20.25 20.36
CA LEU A 132 -2.07 20.04 21.81
C LEU A 132 -0.73 20.39 22.47
N ASP A 133 0.40 19.94 21.91
CA ASP A 133 1.74 20.28 22.41
C ASP A 133 1.99 21.79 22.39
N HIS A 134 1.57 22.48 21.32
CA HIS A 134 1.62 23.94 21.26
C HIS A 134 0.74 24.59 22.32
N THR A 135 -0.45 24.04 22.57
CA THR A 135 -1.36 24.55 23.61
C THR A 135 -0.75 24.37 24.99
N ILE A 136 -0.16 23.20 25.29
CA ILE A 136 0.55 22.93 26.55
C ILE A 136 1.72 23.91 26.72
N THR A 137 2.54 24.09 25.69
CA THR A 137 3.69 25.02 25.72
C THR A 137 3.24 26.46 25.96
N ASN A 138 2.15 26.88 25.32
CA ASN A 138 1.60 28.22 25.49
C ASN A 138 0.99 28.41 26.89
N LEU A 139 0.32 27.39 27.43
CA LEU A 139 -0.16 27.39 28.80
C LEU A 139 1.00 27.50 29.79
N GLU A 140 2.09 26.75 29.59
CA GLU A 140 3.28 26.81 30.43
C GLU A 140 3.94 28.20 30.38
N LYS A 141 4.05 28.81 29.19
CA LYS A 141 4.52 30.19 29.04
C LYS A 141 3.60 31.20 29.72
N ALA A 142 2.28 31.02 29.63
CA ALA A 142 1.31 31.87 30.30
C ALA A 142 1.44 31.75 31.83
N THR A 143 1.58 30.53 32.35
CA THR A 143 1.82 30.27 33.78
C THR A 143 3.12 30.90 34.27
N ASN A 144 4.22 30.75 33.53
CA ASN A 144 5.49 31.38 33.86
C ASN A 144 5.40 32.92 33.80
N SER A 145 4.66 33.46 32.84
CA SER A 145 4.43 34.91 32.74
C SER A 145 3.58 35.43 33.90
N LEU A 146 2.57 34.68 34.35
CA LEU A 146 1.77 35.00 35.52
C LEU A 146 2.62 35.00 36.81
N ASP A 147 3.53 34.03 37.00
CA ASP A 147 4.45 34.01 38.14
C ASP A 147 5.44 35.20 38.11
N LEU A 148 5.94 35.57 36.92
CA LEU A 148 6.76 36.77 36.75
C LEU A 148 5.98 38.06 37.04
N ILE A 149 4.71 38.13 36.62
CA ILE A 149 3.82 39.25 36.92
C ILE A 149 3.58 39.32 38.43
N GLU A 150 3.29 38.21 39.11
CA GLU A 150 3.08 38.19 40.56
C GLU A 150 4.34 38.68 41.31
N LYS A 151 5.52 38.21 40.91
CA LYS A 151 6.80 38.65 41.49
C LYS A 151 7.06 40.15 41.25
N SER A 152 6.77 40.64 40.05
CA SER A 152 6.97 42.06 39.71
C SER A 152 5.96 42.96 40.44
N VAL A 153 4.70 42.54 40.58
CA VAL A 153 3.67 43.23 41.37
C VAL A 153 4.06 43.30 42.85
N LYS A 154 4.52 42.18 43.46
CA LYS A 154 5.02 42.20 44.86
C LYS A 154 6.21 43.16 45.03
N LYS A 155 7.13 43.21 44.07
CA LYS A 155 8.28 44.13 44.09
C LYS A 155 7.85 45.59 43.94
N GLN A 156 6.87 45.86 43.07
CA GLN A 156 6.33 47.21 42.84
C GLN A 156 5.54 47.72 44.03
N GLN A 157 4.73 46.87 44.69
CA GLN A 157 4.04 47.22 45.93
C GLN A 157 5.03 47.61 47.04
N ARG A 158 6.12 46.86 47.21
CA ARG A 158 7.18 47.21 48.19
C ARG A 158 7.86 48.54 47.88
N LYS A 159 8.17 48.82 46.61
CA LYS A 159 8.72 50.11 46.19
C LYS A 159 7.74 51.26 46.43
N SER A 160 6.46 51.08 46.11
CA SER A 160 5.43 52.11 46.34
C SER A 160 5.24 52.42 47.83
N ILE A 161 5.27 51.39 48.70
CA ILE A 161 5.21 51.60 50.16
C ILE A 161 6.47 52.35 50.63
N PHE A 162 7.65 52.01 50.12
CA PHE A 162 8.89 52.68 50.48
C PHE A 162 8.92 54.15 50.03
N GLU A 163 8.44 54.44 48.81
CA GLU A 163 8.28 55.81 48.31
C GLU A 163 7.29 56.62 49.15
N LYS A 164 6.15 56.03 49.53
CA LYS A 164 5.17 56.69 50.41
C LYS A 164 5.73 56.99 51.80
N ILE A 165 6.51 56.07 52.38
CA ILE A 165 7.18 56.28 53.66
C ILE A 165 8.25 57.37 53.55
N LEU A 166 9.06 57.35 52.48
CA LEU A 166 10.11 58.34 52.26
C LEU A 166 9.54 59.75 52.07
N ILE A 167 8.43 59.89 51.33
CA ILE A 167 7.72 61.16 51.17
C ILE A 167 7.09 61.61 52.49
N GLY A 168 6.52 60.69 53.28
CA GLY A 168 5.96 60.99 54.60
C GLY A 168 7.01 61.51 55.59
N ILE A 169 8.18 60.86 55.64
CA ILE A 169 9.28 61.27 56.53
C ILE A 169 9.95 62.56 56.02
N GLY A 170 10.14 62.69 54.71
CA GLY A 170 10.68 63.90 54.09
C GLY A 170 9.77 65.12 54.27
N GLY A 171 8.45 64.93 54.17
CA GLY A 171 7.45 65.98 54.41
C GLY A 171 7.41 66.46 55.86
N VAL A 172 7.56 65.55 56.83
CA VAL A 172 7.66 65.91 58.26
C VAL A 172 8.97 66.62 58.56
N GLY A 173 10.09 66.19 57.97
CA GLY A 173 11.40 66.85 58.15
C GLY A 173 11.44 68.28 57.60
N VAL A 174 10.85 68.52 56.43
CA VAL A 174 10.75 69.87 55.84
C VAL A 174 9.74 70.74 56.58
N GLY A 175 8.62 70.17 57.05
CA GLY A 175 7.62 70.89 57.84
C GLY A 175 8.14 71.37 59.20
N VAL A 176 8.96 70.56 59.88
CA VAL A 176 9.59 70.95 61.16
C VAL A 176 10.66 72.03 60.96
N LEU A 177 11.43 71.99 59.88
CA LEU A 177 12.45 73.02 59.59
C LEU A 177 11.84 74.37 59.22
N VAL A 178 10.75 74.40 58.44
CA VAL A 178 10.08 75.66 58.07
C VAL A 178 9.25 76.22 59.22
N GLY A 179 8.61 75.35 60.02
CA GLY A 179 7.79 75.75 61.17
C GLY A 179 8.59 76.21 62.40
N ALA A 180 9.86 75.81 62.55
CA ALA A 180 10.74 76.33 63.62
C ALA A 180 11.43 77.66 63.26
N SER A 181 11.29 78.11 62.01
CA SER A 181 11.88 79.36 61.50
C SER A 181 10.87 80.51 61.30
N LEU A 182 9.62 80.35 61.76
CA LEU A 182 8.56 81.36 61.77
C LEU A 182 8.10 81.67 63.20
#